data_AF-A0A7J4LDY3-F1
#
_entry.id   AF-A0A7J4LDY3-F1
#
_cell.length_a   1.000
_cell.length_b   1.000
_cell.length_c   1.000
_cell.angle_alpha   90.00
_cell.angle_beta   90.00
_cell.angle_gamma   90.00
#
_symmetry.space_group_name_H-M   'P 1'
#
loop_
_entity.id
_entity.type
_entity.pdbx_description
1 polymer ?
#
loop_
_entity_poly.entity_id
_entity_poly.type
_entity_poly.pdbx_seq_one_letter_code
_entity_poly.pdbx_strand_id
1 'polypeptide(L)' 'LEESDMNYKELLKVWKEFDIRGCVISESPNIEEDALLMKKYYESL' A
#
# COMPACT_ATOMS: atom_id res chain seq x y z
N LEU A 1 -8.02 -1.42 5.99
CA LEU A 1 -6.59 -1.72 6.32
C LEU A 1 -6.19 -1.47 7.77
N GLU A 2 -6.72 -0.46 8.47
CA GLU A 2 -6.25 -0.11 9.83
C GLU A 2 -6.52 -1.17 10.90
N GLU A 3 -7.54 -2.00 10.70
CA GLU A 3 -7.87 -3.14 11.56
C GLU A 3 -7.09 -4.43 11.18
N SER A 4 -6.23 -4.37 10.16
CA SER A 4 -5.43 -5.52 9.72
C SER A 4 -4.07 -5.52 10.40
N ASP A 5 -3.57 -6.73 10.71
CA ASP A 5 -2.19 -6.97 11.17
C ASP A 5 -1.12 -6.69 10.08
N MET A 6 -1.51 -6.32 8.86
CA MET A 6 -0.59 -6.03 7.77
C MET A 6 0.14 -4.70 7.97
N ASN A 7 1.47 -4.75 8.10
CA ASN A 7 2.32 -3.54 8.12
C ASN A 7 2.56 -2.97 6.71
N TYR A 8 1.50 -2.46 6.10
CA TYR A 8 1.53 -1.92 4.74
C TYR A 8 2.46 -0.72 4.57
N LYS A 9 2.67 0.09 5.62
CA LYS A 9 3.54 1.27 5.56
C LYS A 9 5.00 0.88 5.34
N GLU A 10 5.51 -0.07 6.11
CA GLU A 10 6.89 -0.55 5.92
C GLU A 10 7.03 -1.29 4.57
N LEU A 11 6.02 -2.06 4.16
CA LEU A 11 6.02 -2.71 2.84
C LEU A 11 6.17 -1.69 1.69
N LEU A 12 5.40 -0.59 1.74
CA LEU A 12 5.43 0.47 0.74
C LEU A 12 6.76 1.24 0.72
N LYS A 13 7.41 1.41 1.89
CA LYS A 13 8.77 1.99 1.96
C LYS A 13 9.79 1.11 1.25
N VAL A 14 9.75 -0.21 1.51
CA VAL A 14 10.64 -1.18 0.85
C VAL A 14 10.41 -1.17 -0.66
N TRP A 15 9.16 -1.10 -1.13
CA TRP A 15 8.90 -1.00 -2.57
C TRP A 15 9.59 0.20 -3.23
N LYS A 16 9.55 1.36 -2.56
CA LYS A 16 10.23 2.57 -3.04
C LYS A 16 11.75 2.44 -2.97
N GLU A 17 12.29 1.88 -1.89
CA GLU A 17 13.73 1.66 -1.71
C GLU A 17 14.32 0.77 -2.81
N PHE A 18 13.59 -0.26 -3.21
CA PHE A 18 14.03 -1.22 -4.23
C PHE A 18 13.66 -0.82 -5.67
N ASP A 19 13.08 0.38 -5.90
CA ASP A 19 12.58 0.86 -7.21
C ASP A 19 11.77 -0.19 -7.99
N ILE A 20 10.90 -0.93 -7.28
CA ILE A 20 10.13 -2.00 -7.93
C ILE A 20 9.12 -1.40 -8.92
N ARG A 21 8.78 -2.16 -9.96
CA ARG A 21 7.83 -1.75 -11.00
C ARG A 21 6.77 -2.81 -11.19
N GLY A 22 5.51 -2.39 -11.26
CA GLY A 22 4.39 -3.31 -11.45
C GLY A 22 3.04 -2.67 -11.14
N CYS A 23 2.02 -3.51 -11.08
CA CYS A 23 0.67 -3.16 -10.65
C CYS A 23 0.36 -3.90 -9.35
N VAL A 24 -0.28 -3.22 -8.40
CA VAL A 24 -0.69 -3.79 -7.10
C VAL A 24 -2.20 -3.69 -7.00
N ILE A 25 -2.83 -4.78 -6.58
CA ILE A 25 -4.29 -4.89 -6.42
C ILE A 25 -4.58 -5.01 -4.93
N SER A 26 -5.52 -4.20 -4.42
CA SER A 26 -6.02 -4.34 -3.06
C SER A 26 -7.09 -5.43 -3.01
N GLU A 27 -6.81 -6.51 -2.28
CA GLU A 27 -7.77 -7.61 -2.04
C GLU A 27 -8.47 -7.46 -0.68
N SER A 28 -8.51 -6.24 -0.14
CA SER A 28 -9.21 -5.96 1.11
C SER A 28 -10.73 -5.94 0.90
N PRO A 29 -11.55 -6.17 1.95
CA PRO A 29 -13.00 -6.04 1.84
C PRO A 29 -13.44 -4.64 1.37
N ASN A 30 -12.71 -3.60 1.76
CA ASN A 30 -12.93 -2.20 1.37
C ASN A 30 -11.93 -1.78 0.29
N ILE A 31 -11.98 -2.44 -0.88
CA ILE A 31 -11.00 -2.36 -1.96
C ILE A 31 -10.57 -0.92 -2.30
N GLU A 32 -11.55 -0.05 -2.60
CA GLU A 32 -11.29 1.30 -3.10
C GLU A 32 -10.61 2.19 -2.05
N GLU A 33 -11.14 2.22 -0.83
CA GLU A 33 -10.62 3.06 0.25
C GLU A 33 -9.20 2.68 0.62
N ASP A 34 -8.94 1.37 0.74
CA ASP A 34 -7.64 0.83 1.11
C ASP A 34 -6.61 1.02 0.00
N ALA A 35 -6.99 0.82 -1.27
CA ALA A 35 -6.12 1.11 -2.41
C ALA A 35 -5.76 2.60 -2.46
N LEU A 36 -6.72 3.49 -2.24
CA LEU A 36 -6.51 4.93 -2.23
C LEU A 36 -5.60 5.36 -1.06
N LEU A 37 -5.79 4.77 0.12
CA LEU A 37 -4.97 4.99 1.32
C LEU A 37 -3.51 4.60 1.05
N MET A 38 -3.27 3.39 0.54
CA MET A 38 -1.94 2.89 0.20
C MET A 38 -1.27 3.77 -0.87
N LYS A 39 -2.01 4.17 -1.91
CA LYS A 39 -1.52 5.05 -2.97
C LYS A 39 -1.09 6.41 -2.42
N LYS A 40 -1.95 7.08 -1.63
CA LYS A 40 -1.63 8.38 -1.01
C LYS A 40 -0.40 8.31 -0.12
N TYR A 41 -0.28 7.23 0.66
CA TYR A 41 0.91 7.03 1.49
C TYR A 41 2.17 6.85 0.64
N TYR A 42 2.12 5.99 -0.37
CA TYR A 42 3.25 5.73 -1.27
C TYR A 42 3.71 7.00 -2.03
N GLU A 43 2.78 7.82 -2.51
CA GLU A 43 3.07 9.10 -3.17
C GLU A 43 3.67 10.15 -2.21
N SER A 44 3.46 10.01 -0.90
CA SER A 44 4.02 10.92 0.12
C SER A 44 5.41 10.54 0.62
N LEU A 45 5.85 9.29 0.39
CA LEU A 45 7.22 8.84 0.62
C LEU A 45 8.14 9.47 -0.42
#